data_AF-A0A6N8X781-F1
#
_entry.id   AF-A0A6N8X781-F1
#
_cell.length_a   1.000
_cell.length_b   1.000
_cell.length_c   1.000
_cell.angle_alpha   90.00
_cell.angle_beta   90.00
_cell.angle_gamma   90.00
#
_symmetry.space_group_name_H-M   'P 1'
#
loop_
_entity.id
_entity.type
_entity.pdbx_description
1 polymer ?
#
loop_
_entity_poly.entity_id
_entity_poly.type
_entity_poly.pdbx_seq_one_letter_code
_entity_poly.pdbx_strand_id
1 'polypeptide(L)'
;MGDDNHDRAASRRDSNKSGPGIPAGLLVALIVAALALFGIGTRYHLSGDVNFVHCLFSVFFSLNLLICYWEACLFFRHDYIEARAGYWRSRHRETGRTPAVEFLATRVPLRRILSPRVWADAWATYSMFDASYTDRRTLGFTVDIGNGFVTPIPTLILYAAYTLGFLPAIAAGIIGAMLFWQWVYVSSLYWVSFFVAGRQAYITRGELYTYVIAPNAIWILIPLLGLYVSVRLILEGNYGILGF
;
A
#
# COMPACT_ATOMS: atom_id res chain seq x y z
N MET A 1 36.94 -20.20 -16.30
CA MET A 1 35.98 -20.50 -17.38
C MET A 1 35.12 -21.67 -16.89
N GLY A 2 34.03 -21.39 -16.18
CA GLY A 2 33.28 -22.47 -15.52
C GLY A 2 32.15 -22.10 -14.56
N ASP A 3 31.60 -20.87 -14.59
CA ASP A 3 30.51 -20.48 -13.66
C ASP A 3 29.27 -19.88 -14.34
N ASP A 4 29.26 -19.68 -15.66
CA ASP A 4 28.11 -19.07 -16.36
C ASP A 4 26.93 -20.02 -16.64
N ASN A 5 27.06 -21.31 -16.30
CA ASN A 5 26.05 -22.32 -16.63
C ASN A 5 25.03 -22.59 -15.51
N HIS A 6 25.33 -22.21 -14.26
CA HIS A 6 24.38 -22.39 -13.15
C HIS A 6 23.31 -21.28 -13.11
N ASP A 7 23.65 -20.05 -13.47
CA ASP A 7 22.71 -18.92 -13.46
C ASP A 7 21.75 -18.92 -14.66
N ARG A 8 22.18 -19.45 -15.81
CA ARG A 8 21.31 -19.64 -16.99
C ARG A 8 20.30 -20.78 -16.82
N ALA A 9 20.57 -21.73 -15.92
CA ALA A 9 19.63 -22.83 -15.63
C ALA A 9 18.47 -22.38 -14.74
N ALA A 10 18.66 -21.34 -13.91
CA ALA A 10 17.61 -20.77 -13.06
C ALA A 10 16.58 -19.94 -13.88
N SER A 11 16.99 -19.35 -15.01
CA SER A 11 16.09 -18.51 -15.84
C SER A 11 15.15 -19.31 -16.77
N ARG A 12 15.44 -20.59 -17.02
CA ARG A 12 14.66 -21.45 -17.93
C ARG A 12 13.58 -22.33 -17.28
N ARG A 13 13.47 -22.36 -15.93
CA ARG A 13 12.56 -23.30 -15.22
C ARG A 13 11.28 -22.70 -14.64
N ASP A 14 11.09 -21.39 -14.69
CA ASP A 14 9.90 -20.75 -14.09
C ASP A 14 8.82 -20.35 -15.11
N SER A 15 9.00 -20.69 -16.39
CA SER A 15 7.88 -20.75 -17.32
C SER A 15 7.17 -22.10 -17.15
N ASN A 16 5.92 -22.03 -16.68
CA ASN A 16 4.90 -23.07 -16.89
C ASN A 16 4.87 -24.27 -15.91
N LYS A 17 4.77 -24.01 -14.60
CA LYS A 17 4.08 -24.93 -13.68
C LYS A 17 2.75 -24.33 -13.24
N SER A 18 1.70 -24.72 -13.94
CA SER A 18 0.28 -24.53 -13.64
C SER A 18 -0.13 -25.20 -12.32
N GLY A 19 0.38 -24.69 -11.20
CA GLY A 19 -0.14 -25.02 -9.88
C GLY A 19 -1.38 -24.20 -9.55
N PRO A 20 -2.22 -24.65 -8.60
CA PRO A 20 -3.31 -23.83 -8.07
C PRO A 20 -2.71 -22.58 -7.40
N GLY A 21 -3.04 -21.41 -7.91
CA GLY A 21 -2.56 -20.12 -7.42
C GLY A 21 -3.49 -19.01 -7.86
N ILE A 22 -3.57 -17.95 -7.06
CA ILE A 22 -4.45 -16.81 -7.28
C ILE A 22 -3.61 -15.67 -7.87
N PRO A 23 -4.08 -14.95 -8.91
CA PRO A 23 -3.41 -13.74 -9.38
C PRO A 23 -3.17 -12.76 -8.22
N ALA A 24 -1.97 -12.20 -8.12
CA ALA A 24 -1.61 -11.30 -7.01
C ALA A 24 -2.61 -10.14 -6.86
N GLY A 25 -3.05 -9.52 -7.97
CA GLY A 25 -4.04 -8.44 -7.92
C GLY A 25 -5.40 -8.87 -7.39
N LEU A 26 -5.85 -10.08 -7.74
CA LEU A 26 -7.11 -10.62 -7.20
C LEU A 26 -6.96 -10.92 -5.70
N LEU A 27 -5.83 -11.48 -5.28
CA LEU A 27 -5.54 -11.74 -3.87
C LEU A 27 -5.54 -10.43 -3.05
N VAL A 28 -4.92 -9.38 -3.56
CA VAL A 28 -4.94 -8.03 -2.95
C VAL A 28 -6.37 -7.52 -2.79
N ALA A 29 -7.15 -7.56 -3.88
CA ALA A 29 -8.53 -7.12 -3.85
C ALA A 29 -9.37 -7.93 -2.84
N LEU A 30 -9.18 -9.25 -2.77
CA LEU A 30 -9.88 -10.12 -1.82
C LEU A 30 -9.50 -9.82 -0.37
N ILE A 31 -8.22 -9.58 -0.06
CA ILE A 31 -7.78 -9.23 1.31
C ILE A 31 -8.39 -7.90 1.73
N VAL A 32 -8.28 -6.87 0.89
CA VAL A 32 -8.84 -5.54 1.18
C VAL A 32 -10.36 -5.61 1.32
N ALA A 33 -11.05 -6.32 0.42
CA ALA A 33 -12.49 -6.49 0.49
C ALA A 33 -12.92 -7.27 1.74
N ALA A 34 -12.24 -8.36 2.10
CA ALA A 34 -12.57 -9.13 3.29
C ALA A 34 -12.44 -8.29 4.57
N LEU A 35 -11.34 -7.55 4.71
CA LEU A 35 -11.13 -6.66 5.85
C LEU A 35 -12.15 -5.52 5.87
N ALA A 36 -12.43 -4.87 4.74
CA ALA A 36 -13.39 -3.78 4.64
C ALA A 36 -14.82 -4.23 4.94
N LEU A 37 -15.24 -5.35 4.37
CA LEU A 37 -16.56 -5.94 4.59
C LEU A 37 -16.73 -6.43 6.02
N PHE A 38 -15.66 -6.87 6.69
CA PHE A 38 -15.73 -7.18 8.11
C PHE A 38 -16.09 -5.93 8.94
N GLY A 39 -15.43 -4.80 8.70
CA GLY A 39 -15.75 -3.54 9.38
C GLY A 39 -17.15 -3.03 9.06
N ILE A 40 -17.50 -2.95 7.78
CA ILE A 40 -18.81 -2.50 7.30
C ILE A 40 -19.94 -3.41 7.81
N GLY A 41 -19.77 -4.73 7.70
CA GLY A 41 -20.75 -5.71 8.15
C GLY A 41 -20.96 -5.67 9.65
N THR A 42 -19.89 -5.52 10.44
CA THR A 42 -19.98 -5.34 11.89
C THR A 42 -20.75 -4.07 12.24
N ARG A 43 -20.44 -2.95 11.57
CA ARG A 43 -21.13 -1.68 11.77
C ARG A 43 -22.62 -1.78 11.43
N TYR A 44 -22.94 -2.37 10.29
CA TYR A 44 -24.31 -2.59 9.86
C TYR A 44 -25.07 -3.47 10.87
N HIS A 45 -24.44 -4.51 11.41
CA HIS A 45 -25.06 -5.35 12.44
C HIS A 45 -25.36 -4.58 13.74
N LEU A 46 -24.52 -3.61 14.11
CA LEU A 46 -24.67 -2.84 15.34
C LEU A 46 -25.68 -1.67 15.23
N SER A 47 -25.73 -0.97 14.09
CA SER A 47 -26.62 0.20 13.92
C SER A 47 -27.75 0.06 12.92
N GLY A 48 -27.76 -0.98 12.09
CA GLY A 48 -28.79 -1.18 11.07
C GLY A 48 -28.71 -0.26 9.85
N ASP A 49 -27.67 0.58 9.75
CA ASP A 49 -27.49 1.54 8.65
C ASP A 49 -26.04 1.50 8.11
N VAL A 50 -25.89 1.93 6.85
CA VAL A 50 -24.62 1.98 6.12
C VAL A 50 -24.22 3.43 5.90
N ASN A 51 -23.17 3.87 6.62
CA ASN A 51 -22.61 5.20 6.45
C ASN A 51 -21.48 5.18 5.41
N PHE A 52 -21.55 6.09 4.42
CA PHE A 52 -20.57 6.19 3.35
C PHE A 52 -19.15 6.51 3.85
N VAL A 53 -19.03 7.41 4.83
CA VAL A 53 -17.74 7.82 5.42
C VAL A 53 -17.09 6.64 6.13
N HIS A 54 -17.86 5.87 6.91
CA HIS A 54 -17.38 4.64 7.54
C HIS A 54 -16.95 3.59 6.51
N CYS A 55 -17.71 3.40 5.42
CA CYS A 55 -17.33 2.47 4.35
C CYS A 55 -16.00 2.86 3.69
N LEU A 56 -15.84 4.15 3.38
CA LEU A 56 -14.61 4.68 2.79
C LEU A 56 -13.40 4.44 3.70
N PHE A 57 -13.51 4.74 5.00
CA PHE A 57 -12.43 4.49 5.95
C PHE A 57 -12.17 3.01 6.19
N SER A 58 -13.20 2.15 6.15
CA SER A 58 -13.02 0.70 6.25
C SER A 58 -12.18 0.16 5.09
N VAL A 59 -12.43 0.63 3.87
CA VAL A 59 -11.59 0.29 2.70
C VAL A 59 -10.20 0.88 2.84
N PHE A 60 -10.09 2.16 3.20
CA PHE A 60 -8.82 2.88 3.31
C PHE A 60 -7.89 2.26 4.36
N PHE A 61 -8.39 2.00 5.58
CA PHE A 61 -7.63 1.36 6.64
C PHE A 61 -7.21 -0.07 6.28
N SER A 62 -8.09 -0.82 5.63
CA SER A 62 -7.78 -2.17 5.13
C SER A 62 -6.64 -2.15 4.10
N LEU A 63 -6.69 -1.19 3.17
CA LEU A 63 -5.63 -0.99 2.18
C LEU A 63 -4.32 -0.55 2.84
N ASN A 64 -4.37 0.39 3.79
CA ASN A 64 -3.18 0.83 4.53
C ASN A 64 -2.52 -0.34 5.28
N LEU A 65 -3.28 -1.19 5.97
CA LEU A 65 -2.70 -2.34 6.70
C LEU A 65 -1.97 -3.31 5.77
N LEU A 66 -2.52 -3.55 4.58
CA LEU A 66 -1.86 -4.37 3.57
C LEU A 66 -0.56 -3.70 3.05
N ILE A 67 -0.62 -2.40 2.77
CA ILE A 67 0.56 -1.64 2.31
C ILE A 67 1.62 -1.59 3.40
N CYS A 68 1.27 -1.39 4.67
CA CYS A 68 2.22 -1.43 5.78
C CYS A 68 2.96 -2.76 5.85
N TYR A 69 2.27 -3.87 5.61
CA TYR A 69 2.91 -5.18 5.52
C TYR A 69 3.88 -5.25 4.33
N TRP A 70 3.54 -4.66 3.18
CA TRP A 70 4.46 -4.56 2.05
C TRP A 70 5.67 -3.69 2.38
N GLU A 71 5.49 -2.56 3.05
CA GLU A 71 6.57 -1.66 3.46
C GLU A 71 7.52 -2.31 4.48
N ALA A 72 6.98 -3.15 5.37
CA ALA A 72 7.82 -4.01 6.20
C ALA A 72 8.63 -4.99 5.33
N CYS A 73 8.03 -5.55 4.26
CA CYS A 73 8.75 -6.39 3.31
C CYS A 73 9.83 -5.60 2.54
N LEU A 74 9.59 -4.33 2.19
CA LEU A 74 10.59 -3.42 1.61
C LEU A 74 11.82 -3.31 2.51
N PHE A 75 11.61 -3.09 3.81
CA PHE A 75 12.71 -3.03 4.77
C PHE A 75 13.49 -4.34 4.86
N PHE A 76 12.81 -5.46 5.09
CA PHE A 76 13.48 -6.76 5.33
C PHE A 76 14.05 -7.40 4.08
N ARG A 77 13.61 -7.00 2.88
CA ARG A 77 14.01 -7.61 1.60
C ARG A 77 14.60 -6.61 0.62
N HIS A 78 15.13 -5.49 1.09
CA HIS A 78 15.75 -4.46 0.26
C HIS A 78 16.76 -5.04 -0.75
N ASP A 79 17.70 -5.87 -0.29
CA ASP A 79 18.77 -6.37 -1.16
C ASP A 79 18.22 -7.33 -2.25
N TYR A 80 17.13 -8.04 -1.92
CA TYR A 80 16.39 -8.81 -2.91
C TYR A 80 15.71 -7.89 -3.93
N ILE A 81 15.10 -6.80 -3.49
CA ILE A 81 14.41 -5.82 -4.35
C ILE A 81 15.39 -5.20 -5.34
N GLU A 82 16.57 -4.79 -4.88
CA GLU A 82 17.62 -4.21 -5.72
C GLU A 82 18.08 -5.20 -6.81
N ALA A 83 18.38 -6.45 -6.42
CA ALA A 83 18.75 -7.50 -7.37
C ALA A 83 17.60 -7.82 -8.35
N ARG A 84 16.36 -7.78 -7.88
CA ARG A 84 15.17 -8.15 -8.63
C ARG A 84 14.66 -7.05 -9.56
N ALA A 85 14.98 -5.79 -9.30
CA ALA A 85 14.65 -4.67 -10.17
C ALA A 85 15.25 -4.85 -11.57
N GLY A 86 16.47 -5.41 -11.67
CA GLY A 86 17.10 -5.75 -12.95
C GLY A 86 16.28 -6.73 -13.80
N TYR A 87 15.71 -7.77 -13.16
CA TYR A 87 14.84 -8.74 -13.82
C TYR A 87 13.58 -8.08 -14.41
N TRP A 88 12.90 -7.25 -13.63
CA TRP A 88 11.69 -6.57 -14.07
C TRP A 88 11.95 -5.55 -15.19
N ARG A 89 13.11 -4.88 -15.17
CA ARG A 89 13.53 -3.99 -16.27
C ARG A 89 13.73 -4.75 -17.57
N SER A 90 14.42 -5.90 -17.53
CA SER A 90 14.58 -6.75 -18.71
C SER A 90 13.24 -7.23 -19.25
N ARG A 91 12.36 -7.69 -18.36
CA ARG A 91 11.04 -8.20 -18.71
C ARG A 91 10.12 -7.13 -19.33
N HIS A 92 10.20 -5.90 -18.83
CA HIS A 92 9.51 -4.75 -19.42
C HIS A 92 9.99 -4.48 -20.85
N ARG A 93 11.31 -4.51 -21.10
CA ARG A 93 11.89 -4.34 -22.45
C ARG A 93 11.45 -5.44 -23.41
N GLU A 94 11.32 -6.68 -22.93
CA GLU A 94 10.92 -7.82 -23.74
C GLU A 94 9.41 -7.83 -24.08
N THR A 95 8.56 -7.47 -23.12
CA THR A 95 7.09 -7.63 -23.26
C THR A 95 6.36 -6.33 -23.60
N GLY A 96 6.98 -5.17 -23.39
CA GLY A 96 6.34 -3.86 -23.47
C GLY A 96 5.27 -3.60 -22.40
N ARG A 97 5.00 -4.56 -21.51
CA ARG A 97 4.01 -4.43 -20.43
C ARG A 97 4.65 -3.83 -19.20
N THR A 98 3.88 -3.05 -18.43
CA THR A 98 4.40 -2.50 -17.19
C THR A 98 4.62 -3.64 -16.17
N PRO A 99 5.76 -3.65 -15.45
CA PRO A 99 6.07 -4.68 -14.47
C PRO A 99 5.00 -4.83 -13.39
N ALA A 100 4.38 -3.73 -12.96
CA ALA A 100 3.30 -3.75 -11.97
C ALA A 100 2.10 -4.58 -12.44
N VAL A 101 1.63 -4.36 -13.69
CA VAL A 101 0.52 -5.13 -14.26
C VAL A 101 0.89 -6.61 -14.39
N GLU A 102 2.12 -6.89 -14.76
CA GLU A 102 2.61 -8.25 -14.92
C GLU A 102 2.74 -9.00 -13.58
N PHE A 103 3.20 -8.32 -12.53
CA PHE A 103 3.21 -8.85 -11.18
C PHE A 103 1.79 -9.12 -10.68
N LEU A 104 0.87 -8.17 -10.86
CA LEU A 104 -0.54 -8.35 -10.46
C LEU A 104 -1.22 -9.52 -11.18
N ALA A 105 -0.80 -9.84 -12.41
CA ALA A 105 -1.25 -11.01 -13.16
C ALA A 105 -0.54 -12.32 -12.76
N THR A 106 0.58 -12.25 -12.05
CA THR A 106 1.35 -13.43 -11.63
C THR A 106 0.58 -14.23 -10.58
N ARG A 107 0.50 -15.55 -10.77
CA ARG A 107 -0.19 -16.45 -9.85
C ARG A 107 0.67 -16.72 -8.61
N VAL A 108 0.16 -16.33 -7.45
CA VAL A 108 0.76 -16.61 -6.15
C VAL A 108 0.22 -17.94 -5.63
N PRO A 109 1.07 -18.94 -5.35
CA PRO A 109 0.64 -20.17 -4.68
C PRO A 109 0.10 -19.86 -3.28
N LEU A 110 -0.99 -20.51 -2.86
CA LEU A 110 -1.65 -20.22 -1.57
C LEU A 110 -0.70 -20.29 -0.36
N ARG A 111 0.20 -21.27 -0.36
CA ARG A 111 1.24 -21.44 0.68
C ARG A 111 2.26 -20.29 0.76
N ARG A 112 2.31 -19.41 -0.23
CA ARG A 112 3.24 -18.27 -0.30
C ARG A 112 2.52 -16.92 -0.16
N ILE A 113 1.23 -16.90 0.18
CA ILE A 113 0.46 -15.66 0.35
C ILE A 113 1.08 -14.73 1.40
N LEU A 114 1.69 -15.27 2.46
CA LEU A 114 2.35 -14.45 3.50
C LEU A 114 3.87 -14.40 3.32
N SER A 115 4.39 -14.81 2.15
CA SER A 115 5.83 -14.81 1.90
C SER A 115 6.33 -13.38 1.69
N PRO A 116 7.26 -12.87 2.53
CA PRO A 116 7.82 -11.53 2.33
C PRO A 116 8.51 -11.38 0.97
N ARG A 117 9.01 -12.50 0.40
CA ARG A 117 9.65 -12.50 -0.92
C ARG A 117 8.67 -12.24 -2.06
N VAL A 118 7.42 -12.69 -1.93
CA VAL A 118 6.39 -12.45 -2.96
C VAL A 118 6.01 -10.97 -2.97
N TRP A 119 5.84 -10.37 -1.79
CA TRP A 119 5.43 -8.96 -1.70
C TRP A 119 6.59 -7.99 -1.89
N ALA A 120 7.83 -8.43 -1.69
CA ALA A 120 9.00 -7.69 -2.14
C ALA A 120 9.02 -7.50 -3.68
N ASP A 121 8.43 -8.41 -4.47
CA ASP A 121 8.30 -8.19 -5.91
C ASP A 121 7.39 -6.99 -6.24
N ALA A 122 6.40 -6.66 -5.39
CA ALA A 122 5.59 -5.45 -5.57
C ALA A 122 6.48 -4.19 -5.57
N TRP A 123 7.39 -4.08 -4.60
CA TRP A 123 8.37 -3.00 -4.53
C TRP A 123 9.41 -3.06 -5.65
N ALA A 124 9.87 -4.25 -6.03
CA ALA A 124 10.81 -4.40 -7.15
C ALA A 124 10.21 -3.97 -8.49
N THR A 125 8.88 -4.12 -8.67
CA THR A 125 8.19 -3.57 -9.84
C THR A 125 8.00 -2.06 -9.74
N TYR A 126 7.69 -1.55 -8.55
CA TYR A 126 7.47 -0.13 -8.34
C TYR A 126 8.76 0.70 -8.41
N SER A 127 9.90 0.10 -8.03
CA SER A 127 11.21 0.75 -8.10
C SER A 127 11.69 1.06 -9.53
N MET A 128 10.96 0.61 -10.54
CA MET A 128 11.17 1.03 -11.92
C MET A 128 10.63 2.42 -12.21
N PHE A 129 9.58 2.85 -11.50
CA PHE A 129 8.98 4.16 -11.65
C PHE A 129 9.58 5.18 -10.70
N ASP A 130 10.03 4.73 -9.52
CA ASP A 130 10.81 5.55 -8.60
C ASP A 130 12.01 4.78 -8.01
N ALA A 131 13.21 5.21 -8.35
CA ALA A 131 14.45 4.60 -7.87
C ALA A 131 14.66 4.76 -6.34
N SER A 132 13.86 5.59 -5.65
CA SER A 132 13.90 5.72 -4.18
C SER A 132 13.82 4.39 -3.45
N TYR A 133 13.02 3.46 -3.97
CA TYR A 133 12.79 2.16 -3.34
C TYR A 133 13.98 1.19 -3.43
N THR A 134 15.03 1.59 -4.15
CA THR A 134 16.33 0.90 -4.19
C THR A 134 17.47 1.70 -3.52
N ASP A 135 17.19 2.90 -3.02
CA ASP A 135 18.19 3.74 -2.32
C ASP A 135 17.66 4.14 -0.94
N ARG A 136 18.26 3.52 0.08
CA ARG A 136 17.90 3.72 1.49
C ARG A 136 18.05 5.16 2.00
N ARG A 137 18.78 6.01 1.28
CA ARG A 137 19.05 7.40 1.66
C ARG A 137 17.93 8.35 1.22
N THR A 138 16.98 7.86 0.45
CA THR A 138 15.93 8.70 -0.13
C THR A 138 14.76 8.88 0.83
N LEU A 139 14.06 10.00 0.70
CA LEU A 139 12.84 10.27 1.45
C LEU A 139 11.79 9.18 1.23
N GLY A 140 11.55 8.77 -0.02
CA GLY A 140 10.55 7.74 -0.36
C GLY A 140 10.76 6.43 0.39
N PHE A 141 12.01 5.98 0.50
CA PHE A 141 12.33 4.78 1.27
C PHE A 141 12.05 4.96 2.77
N THR A 142 12.50 6.06 3.37
CA THR A 142 12.41 6.26 4.82
C THR A 142 10.98 6.50 5.28
N VAL A 143 10.17 7.21 4.49
CA VAL A 143 8.78 7.50 4.85
C VAL A 143 7.88 6.27 4.75
N ASP A 144 8.07 5.43 3.73
CA ASP A 144 7.27 4.22 3.56
C ASP A 144 7.63 3.17 4.63
N ILE A 145 8.90 3.06 5.03
CA ILE A 145 9.27 2.26 6.21
C ILE A 145 8.64 2.85 7.49
N GLY A 146 8.70 4.17 7.65
CA GLY A 146 8.03 4.84 8.76
C GLY A 146 6.54 4.50 8.82
N ASN A 147 5.86 4.50 7.67
CA ASN A 147 4.48 4.07 7.57
C ASN A 147 4.32 2.61 8.00
N GLY A 148 5.09 1.69 7.41
CA GLY A 148 4.97 0.26 7.64
C GLY A 148 5.16 -0.20 9.08
N PHE A 149 5.98 0.51 9.85
CA PHE A 149 6.23 0.15 11.26
C PHE A 149 5.41 0.95 12.27
N VAL A 150 5.04 2.19 11.97
CA VAL A 150 4.46 3.10 12.98
C VAL A 150 2.95 3.28 12.81
N THR A 151 2.42 3.20 11.59
CA THR A 151 0.98 3.45 11.36
C THR A 151 0.05 2.23 11.51
N PRO A 152 0.48 0.96 11.53
CA PRO A 152 -0.45 -0.16 11.74
C PRO A 152 -1.23 -0.06 13.05
N ILE A 153 -0.54 0.30 14.15
CA ILE A 153 -1.15 0.40 15.47
C ILE A 153 -2.25 1.48 15.50
N PRO A 154 -1.97 2.77 15.19
CA PRO A 154 -3.02 3.78 15.19
C PRO A 154 -4.10 3.50 14.13
N THR A 155 -3.76 2.87 13.00
CA THR A 155 -4.75 2.43 12.00
C THR A 155 -5.73 1.41 12.59
N LEU A 156 -5.24 0.38 13.31
CA LEU A 156 -6.10 -0.63 13.94
C LEU A 156 -6.97 -0.02 15.04
N ILE A 157 -6.41 0.89 15.84
CA ILE A 157 -7.16 1.60 16.89
C ILE A 157 -8.30 2.41 16.26
N LEU A 158 -8.01 3.23 15.25
CA LEU A 158 -9.04 4.02 14.57
C LEU A 158 -10.05 3.15 13.85
N TYR A 159 -9.60 2.06 13.22
CA TYR A 159 -10.51 1.16 12.52
C TYR A 159 -11.50 0.50 13.50
N ALA A 160 -11.01 0.01 14.64
CA ALA A 160 -11.86 -0.52 15.70
C ALA A 160 -12.76 0.59 16.30
N ALA A 161 -12.25 1.80 16.51
CA ALA A 161 -13.01 2.91 17.08
C ALA A 161 -14.17 3.34 16.16
N TYR A 162 -13.89 3.46 14.86
CA TYR A 162 -14.88 3.87 13.86
C TYR A 162 -15.93 2.79 13.62
N THR A 163 -15.61 1.53 13.92
CA THR A 163 -16.54 0.40 13.75
C THR A 163 -17.37 0.17 15.02
N LEU A 164 -16.73 0.11 16.17
CA LEU A 164 -17.35 -0.33 17.44
C LEU A 164 -17.73 0.83 18.37
N GLY A 165 -17.19 2.04 18.16
CA GLY A 165 -17.38 3.16 19.08
C GLY A 165 -16.76 2.95 20.48
N PHE A 166 -15.83 1.99 20.61
CA PHE A 166 -15.29 1.59 21.93
C PHE A 166 -14.46 2.68 22.61
N LEU A 167 -13.86 3.58 21.83
CA LEU A 167 -12.98 4.65 22.30
C LEU A 167 -13.78 5.95 22.37
N PRO A 168 -13.60 6.82 23.39
CA PRO A 168 -14.23 8.13 23.40
C PRO A 168 -13.93 8.91 22.12
N ALA A 169 -14.96 9.52 21.51
CA ALA A 169 -14.83 10.18 20.21
C ALA A 169 -13.71 11.24 20.19
N ILE A 170 -13.54 12.00 21.28
CA ILE A 170 -12.47 12.99 21.40
C ILE A 170 -11.09 12.32 21.29
N ALA A 171 -10.88 11.19 21.96
CA ALA A 171 -9.59 10.47 21.90
C ALA A 171 -9.35 9.87 20.51
N ALA A 172 -10.38 9.28 19.89
CA ALA A 172 -10.29 8.80 18.51
C ALA A 172 -9.98 9.94 17.54
N GLY A 173 -10.62 11.11 17.72
CA GLY A 173 -10.37 12.30 16.93
C GLY A 173 -8.94 12.84 17.10
N ILE A 174 -8.36 12.81 18.29
CA ILE A 174 -6.95 13.24 18.50
C ILE A 174 -5.99 12.29 17.77
N ILE A 175 -6.16 10.97 17.93
CA ILE A 175 -5.34 9.97 17.25
C ILE A 175 -5.49 10.09 15.73
N GLY A 176 -6.73 10.27 15.26
CA GLY A 176 -7.08 10.50 13.87
C GLY A 176 -6.39 11.75 13.32
N ALA A 177 -6.48 12.87 14.03
CA ALA A 177 -5.87 14.12 13.61
C ALA A 177 -4.35 13.97 13.42
N MET A 178 -3.67 13.30 14.35
CA MET A 178 -2.23 13.05 14.27
C MET A 178 -1.89 12.15 13.06
N LEU A 179 -2.59 11.02 12.93
CA LEU A 179 -2.30 10.04 11.87
C LEU A 179 -2.64 10.58 10.47
N PHE A 180 -3.81 11.19 10.30
CA PHE A 180 -4.22 11.72 9.01
C PHE A 180 -3.36 12.92 8.59
N TRP A 181 -2.96 13.80 9.52
CA TRP A 181 -2.01 14.88 9.20
C TRP A 181 -0.67 14.33 8.73
N GLN A 182 -0.15 13.30 9.42
CA GLN A 182 1.08 12.63 9.02
C GLN A 182 1.00 12.13 7.57
N TRP A 183 -0.08 11.45 7.18
CA TRP A 183 -0.26 10.99 5.79
C TRP A 183 -0.35 12.12 4.78
N VAL A 184 -1.13 13.18 5.06
CA VAL A 184 -1.24 14.35 4.16
C VAL A 184 0.14 14.99 3.94
N TYR A 185 0.84 15.25 5.05
CA TYR A 185 2.13 15.92 5.01
C TYR A 185 3.18 15.08 4.27
N VAL A 186 3.34 13.82 4.65
CA VAL A 186 4.35 12.93 4.09
C VAL A 186 4.10 12.65 2.60
N SER A 187 2.85 12.40 2.20
CA SER A 187 2.52 12.13 0.79
C SER A 187 2.73 13.37 -0.09
N SER A 188 2.41 14.55 0.43
CA SER A 188 2.70 15.82 -0.24
C SER A 188 4.21 16.06 -0.36
N LEU A 189 4.96 15.78 0.71
CA LEU A 189 6.41 15.93 0.74
C LEU A 189 7.11 14.94 -0.20
N TYR A 190 6.57 13.72 -0.34
CA TYR A 190 7.03 12.76 -1.34
C TYR A 190 6.95 13.33 -2.75
N TRP A 191 5.82 13.94 -3.15
CA TRP A 191 5.72 14.59 -4.46
C TRP A 191 6.76 15.69 -4.63
N VAL A 192 6.92 16.58 -3.65
CA VAL A 192 7.94 17.63 -3.71
C VAL A 192 9.32 17.01 -3.91
N SER A 193 9.67 15.99 -3.13
CA SER A 193 10.96 15.28 -3.25
C SER A 193 11.14 14.65 -4.63
N PHE A 194 10.10 14.00 -5.17
CA PHE A 194 10.13 13.37 -6.49
C PHE A 194 10.41 14.39 -7.61
N PHE A 195 9.72 15.54 -7.58
CA PHE A 195 9.89 16.58 -8.59
C PHE A 195 11.19 17.37 -8.47
N VAL A 196 11.60 17.70 -7.23
CA VAL A 196 12.87 18.41 -6.97
C VAL A 196 14.08 17.56 -7.36
N ALA A 197 14.01 16.23 -7.14
CA ALA A 197 15.04 15.30 -7.58
C ALA A 197 15.02 15.03 -9.11
N GLY A 198 14.10 15.64 -9.86
CA GLY A 198 14.01 15.50 -11.32
C GLY A 198 13.56 14.12 -11.80
N ARG A 199 12.94 13.30 -10.94
CA ARG A 199 12.64 11.89 -11.25
C ARG A 199 11.60 11.72 -12.36
N GLN A 200 10.71 12.69 -12.50
CA GLN A 200 9.73 12.77 -13.59
C GLN A 200 10.36 12.74 -14.99
N ALA A 201 11.63 13.10 -15.13
CA ALA A 201 12.34 13.08 -16.41
C ALA A 201 12.65 11.65 -16.91
N TYR A 202 12.62 10.65 -16.01
CA TYR A 202 12.99 9.27 -16.33
C TYR A 202 11.80 8.35 -16.61
N ILE A 203 10.58 8.86 -16.54
CA ILE A 203 9.34 8.10 -16.77
C ILE A 203 8.44 8.81 -17.78
N THR A 204 7.56 8.06 -18.43
CA THR A 204 6.57 8.64 -19.34
C THR A 204 5.49 9.41 -18.58
N ARG A 205 4.77 10.30 -19.28
CA ARG A 205 3.62 11.01 -18.69
C ARG A 205 2.53 10.05 -18.18
N GLY A 206 2.29 8.96 -18.92
CA GLY A 206 1.34 7.93 -18.49
C GLY A 206 1.74 7.29 -17.17
N GLU A 207 3.01 6.88 -17.06
CA GLU A 207 3.55 6.30 -15.83
C GLU A 207 3.56 7.30 -14.66
N LEU A 208 3.87 8.57 -14.92
CA LEU A 208 3.80 9.62 -13.91
C LEU A 208 2.40 9.72 -13.31
N TYR A 209 1.35 9.81 -14.15
CA TYR A 209 -0.01 9.91 -13.65
C TYR A 209 -0.49 8.62 -12.98
N THR A 210 -0.18 7.45 -13.55
CA THR A 210 -0.66 6.16 -13.06
C THR A 210 0.01 5.72 -11.77
N TYR A 211 1.33 5.89 -11.64
CA TYR A 211 2.10 5.32 -10.54
C TYR A 211 2.53 6.36 -9.51
N VAL A 212 2.63 7.64 -9.86
CA VAL A 212 3.11 8.67 -8.93
C VAL A 212 1.97 9.58 -8.47
N ILE A 213 1.21 10.17 -9.40
CA ILE A 213 0.17 11.14 -9.04
C ILE A 213 -1.08 10.46 -8.48
N ALA A 214 -1.72 9.56 -9.23
CA ALA A 214 -3.00 9.01 -8.81
C ALA A 214 -2.93 8.27 -7.45
N PRO A 215 -1.96 7.39 -7.17
CA PRO A 215 -1.90 6.67 -5.90
C PRO A 215 -1.67 7.62 -4.70
N ASN A 216 -0.73 8.56 -4.82
CA ASN A 216 -0.45 9.52 -3.76
C ASN A 216 -1.58 10.53 -3.55
N ALA A 217 -2.37 10.84 -4.59
CA ALA A 217 -3.54 11.69 -4.44
C ALA A 217 -4.58 11.06 -3.52
N ILE A 218 -4.76 9.74 -3.56
CA ILE A 218 -5.62 9.01 -2.62
C ILE A 218 -5.10 9.23 -1.18
N TRP A 219 -3.78 9.16 -0.99
CA TRP A 219 -3.10 9.32 0.31
C TRP A 219 -3.05 10.78 0.82
N ILE A 220 -3.54 11.72 0.01
CA ILE A 220 -3.73 13.12 0.42
C ILE A 220 -5.22 13.37 0.64
N LEU A 221 -6.07 13.06 -0.34
CA LEU A 221 -7.48 13.44 -0.33
C LEU A 221 -8.29 12.69 0.73
N ILE A 222 -8.09 11.37 0.88
CA ILE A 222 -8.82 10.61 1.90
C ILE A 222 -8.34 11.00 3.31
N PRO A 223 -7.04 11.16 3.58
CA PRO A 223 -6.58 11.69 4.86
C PRO A 223 -7.03 13.13 5.15
N LEU A 224 -7.18 14.00 4.16
CA LEU A 224 -7.79 15.33 4.37
C LEU A 224 -9.26 15.21 4.86
N LEU A 225 -10.04 14.29 4.29
CA LEU A 225 -11.37 13.97 4.82
C LEU A 225 -11.28 13.37 6.23
N GLY A 226 -10.26 12.54 6.50
CA GLY A 226 -9.97 11.97 7.81
C GLY A 226 -9.67 13.04 8.86
N LEU A 227 -8.93 14.08 8.50
CA LEU A 227 -8.69 15.26 9.35
C LEU A 227 -9.99 15.98 9.67
N TYR A 228 -10.84 16.21 8.66
CA TYR A 228 -12.15 16.81 8.87
C TYR A 228 -12.99 15.98 9.86
N VAL A 229 -13.09 14.67 9.65
CA VAL A 229 -13.82 13.76 10.56
C VAL A 229 -13.23 13.81 11.96
N SER A 230 -11.91 13.77 12.08
CA SER A 230 -11.20 13.83 13.37
C SER A 230 -11.50 15.12 14.13
N VAL A 231 -11.54 16.26 13.44
CA VAL A 231 -11.94 17.55 14.03
C VAL A 231 -13.39 17.51 14.48
N ARG A 232 -14.31 16.92 13.72
CA ARG A 232 -15.72 16.77 14.14
C ARG A 232 -15.85 15.90 15.38
N LEU A 233 -15.14 14.77 15.45
CA LEU A 233 -15.11 13.90 16.64
C LEU A 233 -14.63 14.65 17.90
N ILE A 234 -13.60 15.51 17.76
CA ILE A 234 -13.07 16.33 18.85
C ILE A 234 -14.10 17.38 19.30
N LEU A 235 -14.71 18.10 18.36
CA LEU A 235 -15.61 19.21 18.67
C LEU A 235 -16.98 18.76 19.18
N GLU A 236 -17.50 17.66 18.63
CA GLU A 236 -18.85 17.17 18.96
C GLU A 236 -18.86 16.12 20.07
N GLY A 237 -17.71 15.48 20.33
CA GLY A 237 -17.59 14.45 21.35
C GLY A 237 -18.40 13.18 21.10
N ASN A 238 -18.86 12.94 19.87
CA ASN A 238 -19.61 11.76 19.46
C ASN A 238 -19.22 11.31 18.03
N TYR A 239 -19.73 10.16 17.57
CA TYR A 239 -19.41 9.56 16.27
C TYR A 239 -20.45 9.88 15.18
N GLY A 240 -21.29 10.90 15.35
CA GLY A 240 -22.46 11.15 14.51
C GLY A 240 -22.14 11.29 13.02
N ILE A 241 -20.95 11.82 12.68
CA ILE A 241 -20.45 11.89 11.30
C ILE A 241 -20.21 10.52 10.65
N LEU A 242 -19.94 9.49 11.46
CA LEU A 242 -19.86 8.09 11.05
C LEU A 242 -21.21 7.35 11.17
N GLY A 243 -22.28 8.06 11.55
CA GLY A 243 -23.65 7.58 11.57
C GLY A 243 -24.13 7.04 12.92
N PHE A 244 -23.50 7.38 14.05
CA PHE A 244 -23.91 6.90 15.38
C PHE A 244 -23.37 7.64 16.59
#